data_AF-A0A2T6AX09-F1
#
_entry.id   AF-A0A2T6AX09-F1
#
_cell.length_a   1.000
_cell.length_b   1.000
_cell.length_c   1.000
_cell.angle_alpha   90.00
_cell.angle_beta   90.00
_cell.angle_gamma   90.00
#
_symmetry.space_group_name_H-M   'P 1'
#
loop_
_entity.id
_entity.type
_entity.pdbx_description
1 polymer ?
#
loop_
_entity_poly.entity_id
_entity_poly.type
_entity_poly.pdbx_seq_one_letter_code
_entity_poly.pdbx_strand_id
1 'polypeptide(L)' 'MDKAKSTLILAQVMISGSMSFLMTLIFRAIPTVGIPGWFTDWLVGWLVAWPVAFVLSIIVGRTAFALAGRITRLTEPA' A
#
# COMPACT_ATOMS: atom_id res chain seq x y z
N MET A 1 22.19 -6.25 7.72
CA MET A 1 20.82 -5.75 7.45
C MET A 1 20.37 -4.98 8.69
N ASP A 2 20.40 -3.64 8.64
CA ASP A 2 20.08 -2.79 9.80
C ASP A 2 18.62 -3.03 10.25
N LYS A 3 18.40 -3.35 11.53
CA LYS A 3 17.06 -3.64 12.09
C LYS A 3 16.00 -2.61 11.68
N ALA A 4 16.39 -1.33 11.59
CA ALA A 4 15.51 -0.24 11.18
C ALA A 4 14.94 -0.39 9.75
N LYS A 5 15.73 -0.92 8.80
CA LYS A 5 15.29 -1.11 7.40
C LYS A 5 14.28 -2.26 7.29
N SER A 6 14.50 -3.34 8.04
CA SER A 6 13.53 -4.45 8.11
C SER A 6 12.22 -4.01 8.77
N THR A 7 12.26 -3.22 9.84
CA THR A 7 11.05 -2.67 10.47
C THR A 7 10.29 -1.76 9.52
N LEU A 8 10.98 -0.90 8.76
CA LEU A 8 10.35 0.00 7.79
C LEU A 8 9.66 -0.78 6.66
N ILE A 9 10.34 -1.80 6.10
CA ILE A 9 9.78 -2.67 5.06
C ILE A 9 8.57 -3.43 5.60
N LEU A 10 8.66 -4.01 6.79
CA LEU A 10 7.57 -4.75 7.41
C LEU A 10 6.36 -3.84 7.68
N ALA A 11 6.60 -2.61 8.17
CA ALA A 11 5.55 -1.62 8.36
C ALA A 11 4.89 -1.24 7.03
N GLN A 12 5.65 -1.08 5.95
CA GLN A 12 5.10 -0.79 4.62
C GLN A 12 4.27 -1.96 4.06
N VAL A 13 4.69 -3.21 4.26
CA VAL A 13 3.89 -4.41 3.93
C VAL A 13 2.56 -4.36 4.68
N MET A 14 2.59 -4.11 6.00
CA MET A 14 1.39 -4.11 6.83
C MET A 14 0.44 -2.97 6.47
N ILE A 15 0.95 -1.77 6.22
CA ILE A 15 0.14 -0.58 5.88
C ILE A 15 -0.47 -0.73 4.48
N SER A 16 0.31 -1.16 3.48
CA SER A 16 -0.23 -1.41 2.12
C SER A 16 -1.25 -2.56 2.11
N GLY A 17 -1.04 -3.57 2.95
CA GLY A 17 -1.99 -4.66 3.14
C GLY A 17 -3.31 -4.22 3.76
N SER A 18 -3.26 -3.48 4.85
CA SER A 18 -4.45 -3.00 5.56
C SER A 18 -5.21 -1.94 4.76
N MET A 19 -4.51 -1.04 4.04
CA MET A 19 -5.17 -0.02 3.22
C MET A 19 -5.83 -0.60 1.96
N SER A 20 -5.17 -1.53 1.26
CA SER A 20 -5.77 -2.21 0.10
C SER A 20 -6.93 -3.12 0.51
N PHE A 21 -6.84 -3.79 1.66
CA PHE A 21 -7.95 -4.53 2.26
C PHE A 21 -9.16 -3.63 2.51
N LEU A 22 -8.95 -2.46 3.12
CA LEU A 22 -10.05 -1.51 3.38
C LEU A 22 -10.68 -0.97 2.10
N MET A 23 -9.87 -0.56 1.12
CA MET A 23 -10.38 -0.03 -0.16
C MET A 23 -11.12 -1.10 -0.96
N THR A 24 -10.62 -2.32 -1.04
CA THR A 24 -11.30 -3.42 -1.74
C THR A 24 -12.55 -3.88 -1.00
N LEU A 25 -12.57 -3.87 0.34
CA LEU A 25 -13.77 -4.11 1.14
C LEU A 25 -14.84 -3.04 0.89
N ILE A 26 -14.46 -1.75 0.96
CA ILE A 26 -15.41 -0.63 0.82
C ILE A 26 -15.93 -0.49 -0.61
N PHE A 27 -15.05 -0.53 -1.61
CA PHE A 27 -15.44 -0.29 -3.01
C PHE A 27 -15.96 -1.53 -3.73
N ARG A 28 -15.58 -2.73 -3.30
CA ARG A 28 -15.96 -3.97 -3.98
C ARG A 28 -16.96 -4.79 -3.18
N ALA A 29 -16.77 -4.93 -1.86
CA ALA A 29 -17.63 -5.79 -1.05
C ALA A 29 -18.96 -5.13 -0.65
N ILE A 30 -18.96 -3.85 -0.26
CA ILE A 30 -20.18 -3.12 0.13
C ILE A 30 -21.22 -3.05 -1.00
N PRO A 31 -20.88 -2.66 -2.25
CA PRO A 31 -21.89 -2.55 -3.32
C PRO A 31 -22.40 -3.91 -3.83
N THR A 32 -21.66 -4.99 -3.64
CA THR A 32 -22.09 -6.35 -4.05
C THR A 32 -22.66 -7.18 -2.91
N VAL A 33 -22.82 -6.59 -1.72
CA VAL A 33 -23.27 -7.32 -0.53
C VAL A 33 -24.68 -7.89 -0.79
N GLY A 34 -24.82 -9.21 -0.68
CA GLY A 34 -26.08 -9.92 -0.92
C GLY A 34 -26.22 -10.59 -2.30
N ILE A 35 -25.26 -10.42 -3.22
CA ILE A 35 -25.22 -11.16 -4.49
C ILE A 35 -24.54 -12.53 -4.29
N PRO A 36 -25.04 -13.66 -4.82
CA PRO A 36 -24.35 -14.94 -4.74
C PRO A 36 -22.92 -14.83 -5.31
N GLY A 37 -21.92 -15.23 -4.52
CA GLY A 37 -20.50 -15.15 -4.93
C GLY A 37 -19.76 -13.85 -4.57
N TRP A 38 -20.44 -12.88 -3.94
CA TRP A 38 -19.84 -11.59 -3.55
C TRP A 38 -18.55 -11.73 -2.71
N PHE A 39 -18.52 -12.71 -1.79
CA PHE A 39 -17.37 -12.96 -0.93
C PHE A 39 -16.16 -13.47 -1.73
N THR A 40 -16.40 -14.36 -2.71
CA THR A 40 -15.35 -14.90 -3.59
C THR A 40 -14.79 -13.81 -4.50
N ASP A 41 -15.66 -12.97 -5.07
CA ASP A 41 -15.25 -11.85 -5.94
C ASP A 41 -14.45 -10.79 -5.16
N TRP A 42 -14.86 -10.51 -3.93
CA TRP A 42 -14.11 -9.67 -3.01
C TRP A 42 -12.74 -10.26 -2.66
N LEU A 43 -12.68 -11.54 -2.29
CA LEU A 43 -11.43 -12.24 -1.96
C LEU A 43 -10.44 -12.24 -3.13
N VAL A 44 -10.90 -12.56 -4.34
CA VAL A 44 -10.09 -12.52 -5.56
C VAL A 44 -9.62 -11.09 -5.84
N GLY A 45 -10.51 -10.10 -5.70
CA GLY A 45 -10.17 -8.70 -5.86
C GLY A 45 -9.11 -8.22 -4.87
N TRP A 46 -9.22 -8.60 -3.60
CA TRP A 46 -8.24 -8.29 -2.57
C TRP A 46 -6.90 -8.99 -2.83
N LEU A 47 -6.91 -10.29 -3.16
CA LEU A 47 -5.71 -11.08 -3.46
C LEU A 47 -4.94 -10.56 -4.68
N VAL A 48 -5.62 -10.02 -5.69
CA VAL A 48 -4.97 -9.41 -6.87
C VAL A 48 -4.47 -8.00 -6.54
N ALA A 49 -5.25 -7.21 -5.79
CA ALA A 49 -4.89 -5.83 -5.44
C ALA A 49 -3.73 -5.75 -4.44
N TRP A 50 -3.62 -6.72 -3.53
CA TRP A 50 -2.61 -6.75 -2.47
C TRP A 50 -1.15 -6.74 -3.00
N PRO A 51 -0.72 -7.65 -3.90
CA PRO A 51 0.62 -7.61 -4.46
C PRO A 51 0.89 -6.36 -5.30
N VAL A 52 -0.12 -5.83 -6.01
CA VAL A 52 0.01 -4.57 -6.76
C VAL A 52 0.27 -3.40 -5.81
N ALA A 53 -0.50 -3.30 -4.73
CA ALA A 53 -0.34 -2.28 -3.71
C ALA A 53 1.02 -2.40 -2.99
N PHE A 54 1.49 -3.62 -2.74
CA PHE A 54 2.78 -3.87 -2.13
C PHE A 54 3.94 -3.41 -3.03
N VAL A 55 3.92 -3.79 -4.32
CA VAL A 55 4.92 -3.36 -5.31
C VAL A 55 4.91 -1.83 -5.45
N LEU A 56 3.73 -1.22 -5.53
CA LEU A 56 3.58 0.24 -5.54
C LEU A 56 4.17 0.87 -4.28
N SER A 57 3.97 0.29 -3.09
CA SER A 57 4.50 0.84 -1.83
C SER A 57 6.04 0.83 -1.80
N ILE A 58 6.69 -0.20 -2.36
CA ILE A 58 8.15 -0.25 -2.51
C ILE A 58 8.63 0.86 -3.45
N ILE A 59 7.99 1.01 -4.61
CA ILE A 59 8.35 2.03 -5.60
C ILE A 59 8.13 3.42 -5.02
N VAL A 60 6.93 3.67 -4.48
CA VAL A 60 6.52 4.94 -3.87
C VAL A 60 7.44 5.30 -2.72
N GLY A 61 7.82 4.34 -1.86
CA GLY A 61 8.79 4.57 -0.79
C GLY A 61 10.10 5.13 -1.31
N ARG A 62 10.68 4.50 -2.35
CA ARG A 62 11.93 4.98 -2.95
C ARG A 62 11.78 6.38 -3.57
N THR A 63 10.69 6.63 -4.29
CA THR A 63 10.44 7.95 -4.90
C THR A 63 10.14 9.03 -3.87
N ALA A 64 9.39 8.74 -2.81
CA ALA A 64 9.04 9.71 -1.78
C ALA A 64 10.27 10.14 -0.98
N PHE A 65 11.15 9.20 -0.59
CA PHE A 65 12.41 9.53 0.06
C PHE A 65 13.36 10.30 -0.87
N ALA A 66 13.41 9.94 -2.16
CA ALA A 66 14.21 10.68 -3.14
C ALA A 66 13.69 12.12 -3.35
N LEU A 67 12.37 12.31 -3.40
CA LEU A 67 11.75 13.64 -3.51
C LEU A 67 11.97 14.46 -2.25
N ALA A 68 11.76 13.87 -1.06
CA ALA A 68 11.96 14.53 0.21
C ALA A 68 13.41 15.02 0.35
N GLY A 69 14.40 14.17 0.02
CA GLY A 69 15.82 14.57 0.04
C GLY A 69 16.16 15.70 -0.94
N ARG A 70 15.50 15.74 -2.10
CA ARG A 70 15.64 16.84 -3.06
C ARG A 70 15.05 18.14 -2.53
N ILE A 71 13.87 18.10 -1.91
CA ILE A 71 13.20 19.28 -1.37
C ILE A 71 13.95 19.85 -0.16
N THR A 72 14.44 19.00 0.74
CA THR A 72 15.25 19.44 1.89
C THR A 72 16.51 20.16 1.43
N ARG A 73 17.22 19.63 0.41
CA ARG A 73 18.39 20.29 -0.18
C ARG A 73 18.11 21.65 -0.83
N LEU A 74 16.90 21.86 -1.33
CA LEU A 74 16.48 23.13 -1.93
C LEU A 74 16.05 24.16 -0.88
N THR A 75 15.78 23.71 0.34
CA THR A 75 15.25 24.53 1.44
C THR A 75 16.35 24.96 2.42
N GLU A 76 17.52 24.32 2.43
CA GLU A 76 18.69 24.82 3.15
C GLU A 76 19.27 26.05 2.43
N PRO A 77 19.17 27.27 2.99
CA PRO A 77 19.92 28.42 2.49
C PRO A 77 21.42 28.21 2.79
N ALA A 78 22.25 28.51 1.80
CA ALA A 78 23.72 28.48 1.90
C ALA A 78 24.27 29.37 3.02
#